data_AF-A0A6B2GIV1-F1
#
_entry.id   AF-A0A6B2GIV1-F1
#
_cell.length_a   1.000
_cell.length_b   1.000
_cell.length_c   1.000
_cell.angle_alpha   90.00
_cell.angle_beta   90.00
_cell.angle_gamma   90.00
#
_symmetry.space_group_name_H-M   'P 1'
#
loop_
_entity.id
_entity.type
_entity.pdbx_description
1 polymer ?
#
loop_
_entity_poly.entity_id
_entity_poly.type
_entity_poly.pdbx_seq_one_letter_code
_entity_poly.pdbx_strand_id
1 'polypeptide(L)'
;QQIALKQNCISASSQTRQVLVSALKLQYKKVQASEPSLKNIQSLLSENTFTVTTGHQLNLFTGPLYFLYKIVTVINLAKELKCAFPDKNFVPIYWMATEDHDFEEINYFNFKGQKVKWNGSAGGAVGQLSTKGLNEVFNEFSKNIGSNKSAEYLKELFEKAYLKHENLADATFYLANELFSSYGLVIIDADNSDLKRLFVPIIKDELVNQTCFKAVNKSAKELAELHYKIQVNARDINLFYLLKNKRERIVFEQNTYKILNTDLVFTEAQILEAVDLHPERFSPNVLMRPLYQERILPNLSYTGGGGELAYWFEMKAYFDSVGVPFPILLLRNSVLVMNQKQLLKLNKLNLKVEQLFLKQTDLINLAVKALSDINLDLSVQK
;
A
#
# COMPACT_ATOMS: atom_id res chain seq x y z
N GLN A 1 -16.24 4.93 19.49
CA GLN A 1 -17.17 5.09 18.34
C GLN A 1 -16.80 4.18 17.16
N GLN A 2 -15.60 4.30 16.57
CA GLN A 2 -15.22 3.50 15.39
C GLN A 2 -15.33 1.98 15.58
N ILE A 3 -14.93 1.47 16.74
CA ILE A 3 -15.09 0.05 17.10
C ILE A 3 -16.56 -0.39 16.97
N ALA A 4 -17.49 0.36 17.57
CA ALA A 4 -18.92 0.06 17.51
C ALA A 4 -19.49 0.13 16.08
N LEU A 5 -19.03 1.11 15.28
CA LEU A 5 -19.42 1.18 13.86
C LEU A 5 -18.96 -0.05 13.10
N LYS A 6 -17.73 -0.50 13.31
CA LYS A 6 -17.16 -1.65 12.59
C LYS A 6 -17.70 -2.99 13.06
N GLN A 7 -18.13 -3.13 14.31
CA GLN A 7 -18.75 -4.36 14.82
C GLN A 7 -20.00 -4.77 14.05
N ASN A 8 -20.76 -3.80 13.54
CA ASN A 8 -22.02 -4.05 12.84
C ASN A 8 -21.85 -4.18 11.30
N CYS A 9 -20.61 -4.24 10.81
CA CYS A 9 -20.33 -4.32 9.38
C CYS A 9 -20.29 -5.76 8.87
N ILE A 10 -20.57 -5.93 7.57
CA ILE A 10 -20.37 -7.21 6.86
C ILE A 10 -18.95 -7.75 7.05
N SER A 11 -17.94 -6.88 7.03
CA SER A 11 -16.54 -7.28 7.21
C SER A 11 -16.20 -7.81 8.61
N ALA A 12 -17.06 -7.57 9.60
CA ALA A 12 -16.94 -8.11 10.95
C ALA A 12 -17.80 -9.37 11.17
N SER A 13 -18.58 -9.81 10.18
CA SER A 13 -19.39 -11.01 10.25
C SER A 13 -18.54 -12.28 10.41
N SER A 14 -19.09 -13.30 11.07
CA SER A 14 -18.43 -14.60 11.23
C SER A 14 -18.04 -15.22 9.88
N GLN A 15 -18.91 -15.11 8.86
CA GLN A 15 -18.65 -15.65 7.52
C GLN A 15 -17.44 -14.97 6.86
N THR A 16 -17.40 -13.63 6.84
CA THR A 16 -16.26 -12.89 6.28
C THR A 16 -14.96 -13.20 7.02
N ARG A 17 -15.01 -13.27 8.35
CA ARG A 17 -13.83 -13.64 9.18
C ARG A 17 -13.31 -15.04 8.85
N GLN A 18 -14.20 -16.02 8.68
CA GLN A 18 -13.81 -17.39 8.30
C GLN A 18 -13.12 -17.43 6.93
N VAL A 19 -13.67 -16.72 5.94
CA VAL A 19 -13.07 -16.61 4.60
C VAL A 19 -11.69 -15.95 4.68
N LEU A 20 -11.59 -14.81 5.38
CA LEU A 20 -10.32 -14.09 5.59
C LEU A 20 -9.25 -14.99 6.23
N VAL A 21 -9.59 -15.66 7.33
CA VAL A 21 -8.65 -16.51 8.07
C VAL A 21 -8.25 -17.74 7.27
N SER A 22 -9.17 -18.31 6.48
CA SER A 22 -8.87 -19.45 5.61
C SER A 22 -7.89 -19.06 4.51
N ALA A 23 -8.12 -17.91 3.85
CA ALA A 23 -7.23 -17.37 2.83
C ALA A 23 -5.84 -17.07 3.40
N LEU A 24 -5.77 -16.41 4.57
CA LEU A 24 -4.50 -16.12 5.25
C LEU A 24 -3.78 -17.42 5.65
N LYS A 25 -4.46 -18.40 6.24
CA LYS A 25 -3.85 -19.69 6.58
C LYS A 25 -3.28 -20.40 5.37
N LEU A 26 -3.95 -20.32 4.21
CA LEU A 26 -3.44 -20.88 2.97
C LEU A 26 -2.19 -20.12 2.48
N GLN A 27 -2.24 -18.79 2.45
CA GLN A 27 -1.11 -17.94 2.06
C GLN A 27 0.12 -18.22 2.93
N TYR A 28 -0.07 -18.29 4.25
CA TYR A 28 1.01 -18.48 5.21
C TYR A 28 1.64 -19.88 5.20
N LYS A 29 1.12 -20.84 4.42
CA LYS A 29 1.84 -22.11 4.15
C LYS A 29 3.10 -21.90 3.30
N LYS A 30 3.20 -20.78 2.58
CA LYS A 30 4.32 -20.48 1.68
C LYS A 30 5.58 -19.96 2.40
N VAL A 31 5.48 -19.60 3.67
CA VAL A 31 6.58 -19.01 4.44
C VAL A 31 6.67 -19.62 5.83
N GLN A 32 7.82 -19.49 6.47
CA GLN A 32 7.95 -19.78 7.90
C GLN A 32 7.31 -18.64 8.71
N ALA A 33 6.06 -18.83 9.10
CA ALA A 33 5.31 -17.89 9.90
C ALA A 33 5.80 -17.88 11.36
N SER A 34 5.88 -16.69 11.97
CA SER A 34 6.12 -16.59 13.41
C SER A 34 4.87 -16.96 14.21
N GLU A 35 5.06 -17.42 15.44
CA GLU A 35 3.95 -17.67 16.38
C GLU A 35 3.08 -16.41 16.61
N PRO A 36 3.64 -15.20 16.82
CA PRO A 36 2.84 -13.98 16.91
C PRO A 36 1.93 -13.73 15.70
N SER A 37 2.43 -13.90 14.47
CA SER A 37 1.62 -13.70 13.26
C SER A 37 0.52 -14.74 13.15
N LEU A 38 0.80 -16.02 13.43
CA LEU A 38 -0.19 -17.08 13.43
C LEU A 38 -1.28 -16.87 14.49
N LYS A 39 -0.90 -16.41 15.69
CA LYS A 39 -1.85 -16.05 16.75
C LYS A 39 -2.76 -14.90 16.33
N ASN A 40 -2.19 -13.88 15.69
CA ASN A 40 -2.97 -12.76 15.16
C ASN A 40 -3.95 -13.22 14.07
N ILE A 41 -3.51 -14.07 13.12
CA ILE A 41 -4.39 -14.67 12.11
C ILE A 41 -5.54 -15.43 12.77
N GLN A 42 -5.25 -16.28 13.76
CA GLN A 42 -6.29 -17.03 14.47
C GLN A 42 -7.26 -16.11 15.22
N SER A 43 -6.76 -15.02 15.82
CA SER A 43 -7.58 -14.08 16.58
C SER A 43 -8.63 -13.36 15.70
N LEU A 44 -8.41 -13.24 14.39
CA LEU A 44 -9.35 -12.60 13.47
C LEU A 44 -10.70 -13.32 13.39
N LEU A 45 -10.79 -14.58 13.83
CA LEU A 45 -12.07 -15.28 13.95
C LEU A 45 -12.97 -14.71 15.05
N SER A 46 -12.40 -14.03 16.05
CA SER A 46 -13.18 -13.49 17.17
C SER A 46 -13.82 -12.15 16.83
N GLU A 47 -15.06 -11.96 17.26
CA GLU A 47 -15.85 -10.73 17.05
C GLU A 47 -15.23 -9.50 17.74
N ASN A 48 -14.42 -9.69 18.78
CA ASN A 48 -13.70 -8.62 19.47
C ASN A 48 -12.35 -8.25 18.82
N THR A 49 -12.00 -8.84 17.69
CA THR A 49 -10.75 -8.57 16.97
C THR A 49 -10.99 -7.64 15.78
N PHE A 50 -10.18 -6.60 15.69
CA PHE A 50 -10.18 -5.62 14.61
C PHE A 50 -8.80 -5.50 13.96
N THR A 51 -8.73 -4.85 12.80
CA THR A 51 -7.46 -4.60 12.13
C THR A 51 -7.09 -3.12 12.12
N VAL A 52 -5.80 -2.85 12.00
CA VAL A 52 -5.26 -1.56 11.58
C VAL A 52 -4.34 -1.80 10.40
N THR A 53 -4.56 -1.09 9.30
CA THR A 53 -3.96 -1.44 8.01
C THR A 53 -3.02 -0.37 7.49
N THR A 54 -2.02 -0.81 6.76
CA THR A 54 -1.28 0.02 5.81
C THR A 54 -1.07 -0.79 4.54
N GLY A 55 -0.82 -0.13 3.42
CA GLY A 55 -0.46 -0.80 2.17
C GLY A 55 0.71 -0.15 1.47
N HIS A 56 1.34 -0.93 0.59
CA HIS A 56 2.30 -0.41 -0.37
C HIS A 56 2.45 -1.34 -1.58
N GLN A 57 3.11 -0.82 -2.61
CA GLN A 57 3.49 -1.60 -3.78
C GLN A 57 4.67 -2.51 -3.44
N LEU A 58 4.92 -3.46 -4.32
CA LEU A 58 5.96 -4.46 -4.18
C LEU A 58 7.30 -3.89 -4.65
N ASN A 59 7.70 -2.74 -4.11
CA ASN A 59 8.95 -2.10 -4.47
C ASN A 59 10.13 -3.02 -4.17
N LEU A 60 11.05 -3.11 -5.13
CA LEU A 60 12.24 -3.94 -5.00
C LEU A 60 13.04 -3.55 -3.75
N PHE A 61 13.35 -4.55 -2.94
CA PHE A 61 14.10 -4.42 -1.69
C PHE A 61 13.58 -3.32 -0.76
N THR A 62 12.25 -3.28 -0.57
CA THR A 62 11.46 -2.30 0.21
C THR A 62 11.37 -0.90 -0.40
N GLY A 63 12.15 -0.61 -1.43
CA GLY A 63 12.20 0.69 -2.09
C GLY A 63 12.46 1.85 -1.10
N PRO A 64 11.51 2.78 -0.94
CA PRO A 64 11.68 3.92 -0.05
C PRO A 64 11.45 3.55 1.43
N LEU A 65 12.18 4.22 2.34
CA LEU A 65 12.10 3.97 3.79
C LEU A 65 10.70 4.07 4.39
N TYR A 66 9.80 4.82 3.74
CA TYR A 66 8.42 4.93 4.23
C TYR A 66 7.63 3.62 4.11
N PHE A 67 8.08 2.64 3.32
CA PHE A 67 7.61 1.25 3.39
C PHE A 67 7.70 0.72 4.82
N LEU A 68 8.89 0.85 5.43
CA LEU A 68 9.16 0.38 6.78
C LEU A 68 8.38 1.21 7.81
N TYR A 69 8.37 2.54 7.66
CA TYR A 69 7.71 3.41 8.64
C TYR A 69 6.20 3.21 8.69
N LYS A 70 5.56 2.96 7.55
CA LYS A 70 4.14 2.59 7.48
C LYS A 70 3.85 1.35 8.34
N ILE A 71 4.62 0.28 8.13
CA ILE A 71 4.46 -0.99 8.86
C ILE A 71 4.72 -0.81 10.36
N VAL A 72 5.81 -0.13 10.72
CA VAL A 72 6.13 0.17 12.13
C VAL A 72 5.00 0.97 12.80
N THR A 73 4.42 1.93 12.09
CA THR A 73 3.31 2.76 12.61
C THR A 73 2.10 1.89 12.95
N VAL A 74 1.68 0.98 12.07
CA VAL A 74 0.51 0.12 12.35
C VAL A 74 0.78 -0.91 13.44
N ILE A 75 2.01 -1.42 13.54
CA ILE A 75 2.42 -2.32 14.65
C ILE A 75 2.32 -1.60 15.99
N ASN A 76 2.83 -0.36 16.07
CA ASN A 76 2.77 0.42 17.31
C ASN A 76 1.33 0.82 17.64
N LEU A 77 0.54 1.23 16.64
CA LEU A 77 -0.87 1.53 16.83
C LEU A 77 -1.64 0.33 17.39
N ALA A 78 -1.41 -0.88 16.86
CA ALA A 78 -2.05 -2.09 17.37
C ALA A 78 -1.71 -2.35 18.86
N LYS A 79 -0.46 -2.09 19.28
CA LYS A 79 -0.04 -2.21 20.69
C LYS A 79 -0.71 -1.15 21.57
N GLU A 80 -0.72 0.11 21.13
CA GLU A 80 -1.37 1.21 21.85
C GLU A 80 -2.86 0.97 22.04
N LEU A 81 -3.54 0.53 20.97
CA LEU A 81 -4.96 0.17 21.03
C LEU A 81 -5.21 -1.02 21.97
N LYS A 82 -4.33 -2.03 21.99
CA LYS A 82 -4.46 -3.15 22.93
C LYS A 82 -4.32 -2.71 24.39
N CYS A 83 -3.43 -1.76 24.68
CA CYS A 83 -3.32 -1.16 26.01
C CYS A 83 -4.56 -0.34 26.39
N ALA A 84 -5.10 0.44 25.44
CA ALA A 84 -6.27 1.29 25.68
C ALA A 84 -7.59 0.50 25.77
N PHE A 85 -7.69 -0.64 25.07
CA PHE A 85 -8.88 -1.50 25.03
C PHE A 85 -8.49 -2.97 25.29
N PRO A 86 -8.21 -3.34 26.55
CA PRO A 86 -7.69 -4.67 26.89
C PRO A 86 -8.61 -5.83 26.50
N ASP A 87 -9.92 -5.60 26.44
CA ASP A 87 -10.96 -6.57 26.07
C ASP A 87 -11.09 -6.81 24.55
N LYS A 88 -10.41 -6.00 23.74
CA LYS A 88 -10.38 -6.12 22.28
C LYS A 88 -9.02 -6.60 21.78
N ASN A 89 -8.95 -7.05 20.54
CA ASN A 89 -7.69 -7.39 19.87
C ASN A 89 -7.51 -6.54 18.62
N PHE A 90 -6.26 -6.21 18.30
CA PHE A 90 -5.91 -5.35 17.18
C PHE A 90 -4.78 -6.00 16.40
N VAL A 91 -5.06 -6.33 15.14
CA VAL A 91 -4.10 -7.00 14.25
C VAL A 91 -3.50 -5.99 13.28
N PRO A 92 -2.17 -5.78 13.30
CA PRO A 92 -1.51 -4.95 12.31
C PRO A 92 -1.46 -5.69 10.97
N ILE A 93 -2.00 -5.06 9.93
CA ILE A 93 -2.08 -5.63 8.58
C ILE A 93 -1.20 -4.84 7.62
N TYR A 94 -0.36 -5.55 6.86
CA TYR A 94 0.29 -5.04 5.67
C TYR A 94 -0.39 -5.57 4.41
N TRP A 95 -1.00 -4.68 3.64
CA TRP A 95 -1.63 -4.98 2.36
C TRP A 95 -0.61 -4.89 1.22
N MET A 96 -0.42 -5.99 0.51
CA MET A 96 0.40 -6.00 -0.70
C MET A 96 -0.42 -5.54 -1.90
N ALA A 97 0.02 -4.50 -2.61
CA ALA A 97 -0.63 -4.04 -3.84
C ALA A 97 -0.21 -4.92 -5.05
N THR A 98 -0.46 -6.22 -4.96
CA THR A 98 -0.08 -7.25 -5.96
C THR A 98 -0.76 -7.04 -7.30
N GLU A 99 -1.99 -6.53 -7.29
CA GLU A 99 -2.77 -6.29 -8.50
C GLU A 99 -2.42 -4.99 -9.24
N ASP A 100 -1.48 -4.18 -8.74
CA ASP A 100 -1.04 -2.98 -9.47
C ASP A 100 -0.28 -3.34 -10.75
N HIS A 101 0.05 -2.37 -11.59
CA HIS A 101 0.70 -2.56 -12.89
C HIS A 101 1.87 -1.59 -13.14
N ASP A 102 2.15 -0.69 -12.19
CA ASP A 102 3.23 0.29 -12.33
C ASP A 102 4.60 -0.34 -12.06
N PHE A 103 5.13 -1.01 -13.08
CA PHE A 103 6.45 -1.65 -12.99
C PHE A 103 7.58 -0.63 -12.79
N GLU A 104 7.48 0.56 -13.36
CA GLU A 104 8.52 1.59 -13.28
C GLU A 104 8.68 2.15 -11.86
N GLU A 105 7.61 2.16 -11.06
CA GLU A 105 7.68 2.55 -9.66
C GLU A 105 8.38 1.49 -8.79
N ILE A 106 8.29 0.21 -9.15
CA ILE A 106 8.76 -0.90 -8.31
C ILE A 106 10.09 -1.52 -8.74
N ASN A 107 10.54 -1.31 -9.98
CA ASN A 107 11.68 -2.02 -10.57
C ASN A 107 13.06 -1.59 -10.06
N TYR A 108 13.14 -0.72 -9.04
CA TYR A 108 14.42 -0.22 -8.56
C TYR A 108 14.43 0.12 -7.07
N PHE A 109 15.64 0.20 -6.52
CA PHE A 109 15.91 0.85 -5.24
C PHE A 109 17.15 1.74 -5.34
N ASN A 110 17.28 2.69 -4.41
CA ASN A 110 18.44 3.58 -4.38
C ASN A 110 19.49 3.06 -3.40
N PHE A 111 20.73 2.91 -3.88
CA PHE A 111 21.87 2.53 -3.06
C PHE A 111 23.03 3.49 -3.32
N LYS A 112 23.54 4.16 -2.26
CA LYS A 112 24.64 5.14 -2.34
C LYS A 112 24.45 6.22 -3.44
N GLY A 113 23.22 6.69 -3.63
CA GLY A 113 22.88 7.71 -4.63
C GLY A 113 22.72 7.19 -6.06
N GLN A 114 22.83 5.88 -6.28
CA GLN A 114 22.63 5.23 -7.57
C GLN A 114 21.35 4.40 -7.57
N LYS A 115 20.66 4.34 -8.70
CA LYS A 115 19.49 3.47 -8.90
C LYS A 115 19.97 2.09 -9.32
N VAL A 116 19.75 1.09 -8.47
CA VAL A 116 19.92 -0.32 -8.83
C VAL A 116 18.60 -0.78 -9.44
N LYS A 117 18.62 -1.09 -10.74
CA LYS A 117 17.41 -1.36 -11.53
C LYS A 117 17.30 -2.83 -11.94
N TRP A 118 16.08 -3.33 -11.95
CA TRP A 118 15.71 -4.60 -12.52
C TRP A 118 15.13 -4.41 -13.93
N ASN A 119 15.83 -4.89 -14.94
CA ASN A 119 15.43 -4.77 -16.35
C ASN A 119 14.47 -5.90 -16.78
N GLY A 120 13.47 -6.20 -15.95
CA GLY A 120 12.48 -7.24 -16.23
C GLY A 120 11.47 -6.85 -17.32
N SER A 121 10.69 -7.84 -17.78
CA SER A 121 9.56 -7.60 -18.70
C SER A 121 8.33 -7.13 -17.92
N ALA A 122 7.78 -5.99 -18.30
CA ALA A 122 6.50 -5.50 -17.76
C ALA A 122 5.31 -6.22 -18.41
N GLY A 123 4.28 -6.52 -17.63
CA GLY A 123 3.02 -7.08 -18.13
C GLY A 123 2.11 -7.61 -17.02
N GLY A 124 0.87 -7.12 -16.98
CA GLY A 124 -0.14 -7.59 -16.03
C GLY A 124 0.06 -7.07 -14.60
N ALA A 125 -0.44 -7.84 -13.64
CA ALA A 125 -0.34 -7.54 -12.22
C ALA A 125 1.10 -7.72 -11.70
N VAL A 126 1.62 -6.75 -10.97
CA VAL A 126 3.01 -6.73 -10.47
C VAL A 126 3.34 -7.94 -9.60
N GLY A 127 2.38 -8.45 -8.84
CA GLY A 127 2.55 -9.64 -8.01
C GLY A 127 2.86 -10.90 -8.81
N GLN A 128 2.36 -11.01 -10.04
CA GLN A 128 2.53 -12.16 -10.92
C GLN A 128 3.85 -12.10 -11.73
N LEU A 129 4.57 -10.97 -11.69
CA LEU A 129 5.83 -10.82 -12.39
C LEU A 129 6.85 -11.85 -11.90
N SER A 130 7.49 -12.55 -12.83
CA SER A 130 8.52 -13.52 -12.50
C SER A 130 9.76 -12.84 -11.95
N THR A 131 10.39 -13.42 -10.94
CA THR A 131 11.66 -12.94 -10.35
C THR A 131 12.89 -13.21 -11.22
N LYS A 132 12.73 -13.86 -12.39
CA LYS A 132 13.83 -14.11 -13.33
C LYS A 132 14.52 -12.80 -13.70
N GLY A 133 15.85 -12.82 -13.72
CA GLY A 133 16.70 -11.65 -13.95
C GLY A 133 17.12 -10.91 -12.68
N LEU A 134 16.48 -11.15 -11.52
CA LEU A 134 16.91 -10.54 -10.25
C LEU A 134 18.27 -11.06 -9.77
N ASN A 135 18.79 -12.15 -10.33
CA ASN A 135 20.16 -12.61 -10.12
C ASN A 135 21.20 -11.59 -10.59
N GLU A 136 20.92 -10.86 -11.67
CA GLU A 136 21.82 -9.80 -12.16
C GLU A 136 21.83 -8.62 -11.19
N VAL A 137 20.65 -8.24 -10.71
CA VAL A 137 20.48 -7.20 -9.68
C VAL A 137 21.22 -7.58 -8.40
N PHE A 138 21.08 -8.82 -7.95
CA PHE A 138 21.78 -9.34 -6.79
C PHE A 138 23.30 -9.26 -6.96
N ASN A 139 23.82 -9.62 -8.14
CA ASN A 139 25.25 -9.57 -8.43
C ASN A 139 25.79 -8.14 -8.41
N GLU A 140 25.07 -7.19 -8.99
CA GLU A 140 25.44 -5.76 -8.96
C GLU A 140 25.41 -5.21 -7.53
N PHE A 141 24.33 -5.46 -6.80
CA PHE A 141 24.15 -5.04 -5.43
C PHE A 141 25.25 -5.61 -4.51
N SER A 142 25.53 -6.92 -4.62
CA SER A 142 26.50 -7.63 -3.80
C SER A 142 27.93 -7.11 -3.97
N LYS A 143 28.30 -6.68 -5.18
CA LYS A 143 29.61 -6.06 -5.46
C LYS A 143 29.76 -4.69 -4.77
N ASN A 144 28.67 -3.93 -4.67
CA ASN A 144 28.70 -2.54 -4.21
C ASN A 144 28.49 -2.35 -2.69
N ILE A 145 27.84 -3.31 -2.02
CA ILE A 145 27.48 -3.18 -0.61
C ILE A 145 28.65 -3.43 0.37
N GLY A 146 29.69 -4.15 -0.06
CA GLY A 146 30.84 -4.51 0.78
C GLY A 146 30.65 -5.85 1.50
N SER A 147 31.43 -6.09 2.56
CA SER A 147 31.56 -7.42 3.21
C SER A 147 31.43 -7.41 4.75
N ASN A 148 30.87 -6.35 5.33
CA ASN A 148 30.62 -6.31 6.77
C ASN A 148 29.37 -7.15 7.14
N LYS A 149 29.15 -7.40 8.44
CA LYS A 149 28.02 -8.22 8.92
C LYS A 149 26.65 -7.76 8.40
N SER A 150 26.40 -6.44 8.37
CA SER A 150 25.14 -5.88 7.85
C SER A 150 25.02 -6.09 6.33
N ALA A 151 26.13 -5.98 5.60
CA ALA A 151 26.18 -6.24 4.17
C ALA A 151 25.88 -7.70 3.86
N GLU A 152 26.49 -8.64 4.57
CA GLU A 152 26.21 -10.08 4.41
C GLU A 152 24.75 -10.41 4.73
N TYR A 153 24.19 -9.86 5.82
CA TYR A 153 22.77 -10.01 6.13
C TYR A 153 21.86 -9.51 5.00
N LEU A 154 22.14 -8.31 4.44
CA LEU A 154 21.32 -7.74 3.38
C LEU A 154 21.44 -8.51 2.05
N LYS A 155 22.62 -9.07 1.75
CA LYS A 155 22.78 -9.99 0.61
C LYS A 155 21.96 -11.25 0.81
N GLU A 156 22.07 -11.89 1.96
CA GLU A 156 21.32 -13.11 2.27
C GLU A 156 19.81 -12.87 2.23
N LEU A 157 19.35 -11.74 2.78
CA LEU A 157 17.95 -11.33 2.74
C LEU A 157 17.46 -11.16 1.30
N PHE A 158 18.23 -10.48 0.44
CA PHE A 158 17.89 -10.30 -0.96
C PHE A 158 17.85 -11.65 -1.70
N GLU A 159 18.87 -12.48 -1.52
CA GLU A 159 18.95 -13.79 -2.16
C GLU A 159 17.75 -14.65 -1.79
N LYS A 160 17.45 -14.79 -0.49
CA LYS A 160 16.32 -15.60 -0.02
C LYS A 160 14.99 -15.06 -0.51
N ALA A 161 14.79 -13.74 -0.48
CA ALA A 161 13.54 -13.12 -0.92
C ALA A 161 13.32 -13.24 -2.44
N TYR A 162 14.33 -12.95 -3.26
CA TYR A 162 14.11 -12.78 -4.69
C TYR A 162 14.60 -13.94 -5.55
N LEU A 163 15.60 -14.70 -5.11
CA LEU A 163 16.19 -15.79 -5.91
C LEU A 163 15.64 -17.18 -5.54
N LYS A 164 14.84 -17.29 -4.47
CA LYS A 164 14.21 -18.55 -4.01
C LYS A 164 12.68 -18.59 -4.19
N HIS A 165 12.12 -17.56 -4.82
CA HIS A 165 10.69 -17.44 -5.10
C HIS A 165 10.48 -17.17 -6.59
N GLU A 166 9.39 -17.64 -7.18
CA GLU A 166 9.16 -17.58 -8.64
C GLU A 166 8.55 -16.26 -9.11
N ASN A 167 7.82 -15.57 -8.23
CA ASN A 167 7.08 -14.34 -8.53
C ASN A 167 7.30 -13.27 -7.43
N LEU A 168 6.97 -12.02 -7.78
CA LEU A 168 7.23 -10.87 -6.92
C LEU A 168 6.33 -10.83 -5.66
N ALA A 169 5.11 -11.37 -5.73
CA ALA A 169 4.21 -11.47 -4.58
C ALA A 169 4.81 -12.35 -3.48
N ASP A 170 5.24 -13.56 -3.83
CA ASP A 170 5.86 -14.49 -2.89
C ASP A 170 7.20 -13.96 -2.36
N ALA A 171 7.99 -13.31 -3.21
CA ALA A 171 9.25 -12.67 -2.82
C ALA A 171 9.04 -11.53 -1.81
N THR A 172 8.06 -10.66 -2.07
CA THR A 172 7.74 -9.53 -1.18
C THR A 172 7.11 -10.02 0.12
N PHE A 173 6.27 -11.05 0.05
CA PHE A 173 5.69 -11.68 1.22
C PHE A 173 6.77 -12.26 2.13
N TYR A 174 7.75 -12.99 1.57
CA TYR A 174 8.90 -13.48 2.31
C TYR A 174 9.68 -12.32 2.96
N LEU A 175 10.02 -11.30 2.19
CA LEU A 175 10.79 -10.14 2.68
C LEU A 175 10.09 -9.44 3.86
N ALA A 176 8.80 -9.14 3.72
CA ALA A 176 8.03 -8.50 4.78
C ALA A 176 7.86 -9.41 6.01
N ASN A 177 7.70 -10.73 5.80
CA ASN A 177 7.61 -11.70 6.89
C ASN A 177 8.94 -11.77 7.67
N GLU A 178 10.07 -11.85 6.98
CA GLU A 178 11.39 -11.90 7.62
C GLU A 178 11.67 -10.63 8.44
N LEU A 179 11.29 -9.47 7.93
CA LEU A 179 11.52 -8.19 8.62
C LEU A 179 10.61 -7.95 9.83
N PHE A 180 9.37 -8.47 9.81
CA PHE A 180 8.34 -8.02 10.76
C PHE A 180 7.54 -9.11 11.47
N SER A 181 7.74 -10.39 11.14
CA SER A 181 6.94 -11.49 11.71
C SER A 181 7.07 -11.58 13.24
N SER A 182 8.24 -11.29 13.82
CA SER A 182 8.44 -11.28 15.27
C SER A 182 7.55 -10.27 16.01
N TYR A 183 7.04 -9.25 15.31
CA TYR A 183 6.11 -8.26 15.84
C TYR A 183 4.63 -8.59 15.60
N GLY A 184 4.33 -9.77 15.05
CA GLY A 184 2.97 -10.22 14.78
C GLY A 184 2.32 -9.55 13.57
N LEU A 185 3.10 -8.98 12.63
CA LEU A 185 2.54 -8.44 11.39
C LEU A 185 1.80 -9.54 10.62
N VAL A 186 0.59 -9.24 10.18
CA VAL A 186 -0.16 -10.09 9.24
C VAL A 186 -0.11 -9.44 7.86
N ILE A 187 0.40 -10.15 6.87
CA ILE A 187 0.59 -9.69 5.50
C ILE A 187 -0.50 -10.33 4.65
N ILE A 188 -1.18 -9.55 3.83
CA ILE A 188 -2.27 -10.04 2.99
C ILE A 188 -1.98 -9.77 1.51
N ASP A 189 -2.02 -10.85 0.72
CA ASP A 189 -2.26 -10.80 -0.71
C ASP A 189 -3.75 -10.97 -0.96
N ALA A 190 -4.39 -9.91 -1.44
CA ALA A 190 -5.83 -9.92 -1.66
C ALA A 190 -6.24 -10.31 -3.09
N ASP A 191 -5.26 -10.67 -3.95
CA ASP A 191 -5.50 -11.30 -5.25
C ASP A 191 -5.88 -12.78 -5.06
N ASN A 192 -7.04 -13.01 -4.45
CA ASN A 192 -7.54 -14.32 -4.07
C ASN A 192 -9.04 -14.45 -4.36
N SER A 193 -9.45 -15.54 -5.02
CA SER A 193 -10.83 -15.77 -5.45
C SER A 193 -11.85 -15.73 -4.30
N ASP A 194 -11.54 -16.34 -3.15
CA ASP A 194 -12.46 -16.39 -2.00
C ASP A 194 -12.62 -15.01 -1.37
N LEU A 195 -11.54 -14.24 -1.26
CA LEU A 195 -11.59 -12.85 -0.80
C LEU A 195 -12.37 -11.96 -1.78
N LYS A 196 -12.13 -12.11 -3.09
CA LYS A 196 -12.82 -11.36 -4.15
C LYS A 196 -14.31 -11.68 -4.20
N ARG A 197 -14.71 -12.89 -3.82
CA ARG A 197 -16.13 -13.28 -3.71
C ARG A 197 -16.91 -12.39 -2.73
N LEU A 198 -16.27 -11.94 -1.65
CA LEU A 198 -16.86 -10.98 -0.70
C LEU A 198 -17.05 -9.59 -1.30
N PHE A 199 -16.38 -9.29 -2.41
CA PHE A 199 -16.42 -8.01 -3.11
C PHE A 199 -17.34 -8.01 -4.35
N VAL A 200 -17.85 -9.17 -4.76
CA VAL A 200 -18.75 -9.34 -5.91
C VAL A 200 -19.91 -8.34 -5.94
N PRO A 201 -20.65 -8.06 -4.85
CA PRO A 201 -21.75 -7.10 -4.90
C PRO A 201 -21.31 -5.69 -5.30
N ILE A 202 -20.11 -5.28 -4.87
CA ILE A 202 -19.54 -3.96 -5.21
C ILE A 202 -19.01 -3.95 -6.64
N ILE A 203 -18.42 -5.05 -7.11
CA ILE A 203 -17.96 -5.18 -8.50
C ILE A 203 -19.16 -5.03 -9.45
N LYS A 204 -20.26 -5.74 -9.18
CA LYS A 204 -21.48 -5.67 -9.98
C LYS A 204 -22.11 -4.28 -9.97
N ASP A 205 -22.17 -3.64 -8.79
CA ASP A 205 -22.67 -2.27 -8.66
C ASP A 205 -21.84 -1.28 -9.48
N GLU A 206 -20.51 -1.40 -9.48
CA GLU A 206 -19.69 -0.52 -10.31
C GLU A 206 -19.92 -0.73 -11.82
N LEU A 207 -20.02 -1.99 -12.27
CA LEU A 207 -20.23 -2.30 -13.68
C LEU A 207 -21.56 -1.77 -14.22
N VAL A 208 -22.62 -1.79 -13.42
CA VAL A 208 -23.98 -1.40 -13.83
C VAL A 208 -24.28 0.05 -13.49
N ASN A 209 -24.00 0.46 -12.25
CA ASN A 209 -24.43 1.75 -11.71
C ASN A 209 -23.32 2.81 -11.70
N GLN A 210 -22.05 2.43 -11.87
CA GLN A 210 -20.89 3.33 -11.85
C GLN A 210 -20.89 4.23 -10.59
N THR A 211 -21.25 3.63 -9.45
CA THR A 211 -21.44 4.35 -8.19
C THR A 211 -20.16 5.05 -7.73
N CYS A 212 -19.00 4.43 -7.93
CA CYS A 212 -17.71 5.04 -7.60
C CYS A 212 -17.49 6.33 -8.40
N PHE A 213 -17.70 6.27 -9.72
CA PHE A 213 -17.56 7.43 -10.60
C PHE A 213 -18.45 8.59 -10.15
N LYS A 214 -19.74 8.34 -9.93
CA LYS A 214 -20.72 9.37 -9.55
C LYS A 214 -20.38 10.01 -8.20
N ALA A 215 -20.07 9.19 -7.19
CA ALA A 215 -19.83 9.66 -5.82
C ALA A 215 -18.47 10.36 -5.66
N VAL A 216 -17.41 9.84 -6.28
CA VAL A 216 -16.07 10.45 -6.22
C VAL A 216 -16.04 11.76 -7.00
N ASN A 217 -16.64 11.84 -8.19
CA ASN A 217 -16.69 13.10 -8.94
C ASN A 217 -17.49 14.19 -8.22
N LYS A 218 -18.53 13.81 -7.47
CA LYS A 218 -19.23 14.76 -6.59
C LYS A 218 -18.28 15.30 -5.51
N SER A 219 -17.61 14.41 -4.78
CA SER A 219 -16.66 14.79 -3.71
C SER A 219 -15.49 15.62 -4.26
N ALA A 220 -14.98 15.28 -5.44
CA ALA A 220 -13.89 16.00 -6.09
C ALA A 220 -14.29 17.43 -6.46
N LYS A 221 -15.54 17.66 -6.90
CA LYS A 221 -16.05 19.03 -7.14
C LYS A 221 -16.12 19.83 -5.85
N GLU A 222 -16.71 19.26 -4.80
CA GLU A 222 -16.81 19.91 -3.49
C GLU A 222 -15.43 20.25 -2.89
N LEU A 223 -14.45 19.34 -3.03
CA LEU A 223 -13.08 19.59 -2.59
C LEU A 223 -12.37 20.67 -3.42
N ALA A 224 -12.60 20.68 -4.74
CA ALA A 224 -12.01 21.69 -5.62
C ALA A 224 -12.56 23.10 -5.35
N GLU A 225 -13.85 23.22 -5.02
CA GLU A 225 -14.48 24.49 -4.59
C GLU A 225 -13.87 25.02 -3.28
N LEU A 226 -13.41 24.11 -2.40
CA LEU A 226 -12.66 24.44 -1.18
C LEU A 226 -11.15 24.65 -1.43
N HIS A 227 -10.71 24.73 -2.68
CA HIS A 227 -9.32 24.92 -3.10
C HIS A 227 -8.36 23.77 -2.72
N TYR A 228 -8.89 22.56 -2.46
CA TYR A 228 -8.05 21.37 -2.32
C TYR A 228 -7.66 20.80 -3.69
N LYS A 229 -6.40 20.35 -3.80
CA LYS A 229 -5.90 19.69 -5.01
C LYS A 229 -6.39 18.25 -5.10
N ILE A 230 -7.12 17.96 -6.17
CA ILE A 230 -7.55 16.60 -6.51
C ILE A 230 -6.35 15.73 -6.90
N GLN A 231 -6.25 14.56 -6.28
CA GLN A 231 -5.19 13.58 -6.49
C GLN A 231 -5.57 12.56 -7.56
N VAL A 232 -6.81 12.08 -7.57
CA VAL A 232 -7.25 11.01 -8.47
C VAL A 232 -8.55 11.39 -9.17
N ASN A 233 -8.60 11.16 -10.48
CA ASN A 233 -9.83 11.31 -11.25
C ASN A 233 -10.50 9.94 -11.42
N ALA A 234 -11.80 9.86 -11.11
CA ALA A 234 -12.58 8.66 -11.32
C ALA A 234 -12.83 8.41 -12.81
N ARG A 235 -12.87 7.14 -13.20
CA ARG A 235 -13.27 6.69 -14.53
C ARG A 235 -14.69 6.15 -14.48
N ASP A 236 -15.36 6.04 -15.63
CA ASP A 236 -16.72 5.48 -15.70
C ASP A 236 -16.79 4.08 -15.08
N ILE A 237 -15.78 3.23 -15.36
CA ILE A 237 -15.58 1.94 -14.68
C ILE A 237 -14.22 1.94 -13.98
N ASN A 238 -14.23 1.78 -12.66
CA ASN A 238 -13.05 1.80 -11.81
C ASN A 238 -12.44 0.41 -11.55
N LEU A 239 -12.68 -0.52 -12.48
CA LEU A 239 -12.19 -1.90 -12.49
C LEU A 239 -11.32 -2.17 -13.72
N PHE A 240 -10.35 -3.05 -13.54
CA PHE A 240 -9.58 -3.69 -14.59
C PHE A 240 -9.96 -5.17 -14.69
N TYR A 241 -9.74 -5.76 -15.85
CA TYR A 241 -9.85 -7.19 -16.08
C TYR A 241 -8.46 -7.81 -16.16
N LEU A 242 -8.18 -8.77 -15.27
CA LEU A 242 -6.94 -9.51 -15.20
C LEU A 242 -6.99 -10.72 -16.13
N LEU A 243 -5.97 -10.82 -16.97
CA LEU A 243 -5.66 -11.95 -17.80
C LEU A 243 -4.22 -12.38 -17.50
N LYS A 244 -3.83 -13.54 -18.02
CA LYS A 244 -2.43 -13.98 -17.92
C LYS A 244 -1.51 -12.91 -18.50
N ASN A 245 -0.67 -12.32 -17.64
CA ASN A 245 0.28 -11.25 -17.97
C ASN A 245 -0.35 -9.96 -18.54
N LYS A 246 -1.65 -9.72 -18.35
CA LYS A 246 -2.29 -8.45 -18.73
C LYS A 246 -3.27 -7.97 -17.67
N ARG A 247 -3.36 -6.65 -17.53
CA ARG A 247 -4.33 -5.97 -16.67
C ARG A 247 -4.93 -4.85 -17.48
N GLU A 248 -6.10 -5.11 -18.04
CA GLU A 248 -6.68 -4.26 -19.06
C GLU A 248 -7.90 -3.53 -18.54
N ARG A 249 -8.15 -2.34 -19.08
CA ARG A 249 -9.30 -1.53 -18.66
C ARG A 249 -10.59 -2.14 -19.21
N ILE A 250 -11.63 -2.09 -18.39
CA ILE A 250 -13.00 -2.37 -18.80
C ILE A 250 -13.62 -1.05 -19.24
N VAL A 251 -14.19 -1.00 -20.45
CA VAL A 251 -14.89 0.16 -20.98
C VAL A 251 -16.29 -0.24 -21.43
N PHE A 252 -17.28 0.58 -21.14
CA PHE A 252 -18.67 0.34 -21.56
C PHE A 252 -19.03 1.25 -22.74
N GLU A 253 -19.25 0.65 -23.92
CA GLU A 253 -19.54 1.34 -25.17
C GLU A 253 -20.55 0.53 -26.00
N GLN A 254 -21.47 1.22 -26.67
CA GLN A 254 -22.43 0.58 -27.59
C GLN A 254 -23.20 -0.60 -26.94
N ASN A 255 -23.62 -0.43 -25.67
CA ASN A 255 -24.28 -1.45 -24.85
C ASN A 255 -23.47 -2.74 -24.61
N THR A 256 -22.14 -2.65 -24.70
CA THR A 256 -21.23 -3.78 -24.44
C THR A 256 -20.05 -3.36 -23.58
N TYR A 257 -19.50 -4.30 -22.82
CA TYR A 257 -18.28 -4.15 -22.05
C TYR A 257 -17.10 -4.68 -22.87
N LYS A 258 -16.16 -3.82 -23.21
CA LYS A 258 -14.94 -4.15 -23.95
C LYS A 258 -13.76 -4.18 -23.01
N ILE A 259 -12.93 -5.22 -23.11
CA ILE A 259 -11.64 -5.29 -22.44
C ILE A 259 -10.59 -4.75 -23.42
N LEU A 260 -10.04 -3.56 -23.12
CA LEU A 260 -9.12 -2.91 -24.03
C LEU A 260 -7.90 -3.80 -24.34
N ASN A 261 -7.33 -3.64 -25.54
CA ASN A 261 -6.16 -4.40 -26.01
C ASN A 261 -6.38 -5.93 -26.06
N THR A 262 -7.64 -6.36 -26.18
CA THR A 262 -8.06 -7.76 -26.37
C THR A 262 -9.30 -7.83 -27.25
N ASP A 263 -9.63 -9.03 -27.72
CA ASP A 263 -10.86 -9.30 -28.48
C ASP A 263 -12.06 -9.63 -27.57
N LEU A 264 -11.91 -9.50 -26.25
CA LEU A 264 -12.97 -9.83 -25.30
C LEU A 264 -14.02 -8.73 -25.24
N VAL A 265 -15.25 -9.12 -25.53
CA VAL A 265 -16.44 -8.28 -25.45
C VAL A 265 -17.53 -9.06 -24.72
N PHE A 266 -18.20 -8.40 -23.78
CA PHE A 266 -19.27 -8.96 -22.98
C PHE A 266 -20.55 -8.13 -23.11
N THR A 267 -21.69 -8.78 -23.13
CA THR A 267 -22.95 -8.14 -22.74
C THR A 267 -22.99 -7.96 -21.21
N GLU A 268 -23.96 -7.18 -20.71
CA GLU A 268 -24.17 -7.03 -19.27
C GLU A 268 -24.39 -8.39 -18.58
N ALA A 269 -25.24 -9.25 -19.13
CA ALA A 269 -25.48 -10.57 -18.57
C ALA A 269 -24.19 -11.41 -18.52
N GLN A 270 -23.38 -11.38 -19.58
CA GLN A 270 -22.12 -12.14 -19.66
C GLN A 270 -21.06 -11.62 -18.68
N ILE A 271 -20.90 -10.31 -18.53
CA ILE A 271 -19.90 -9.78 -17.60
C ILE A 271 -20.31 -10.03 -16.14
N LEU A 272 -21.61 -9.93 -15.82
CA LEU A 272 -22.12 -10.22 -14.48
C LEU A 272 -21.98 -11.70 -14.13
N GLU A 273 -22.20 -12.60 -15.09
CA GLU A 273 -21.91 -14.03 -14.93
C GLU A 273 -20.40 -14.27 -14.74
N ALA A 274 -19.55 -13.57 -15.51
CA ALA A 274 -18.10 -13.66 -15.34
C ALA A 274 -17.64 -13.19 -13.94
N VAL A 275 -18.30 -12.20 -13.34
CA VAL A 275 -18.02 -11.78 -11.95
C VAL A 275 -18.36 -12.88 -10.95
N ASP A 276 -19.45 -13.63 -11.14
CA ASP A 276 -19.85 -14.71 -10.23
C ASP A 276 -18.90 -15.93 -10.32
N LEU A 277 -18.51 -16.27 -11.55
CA LEU A 277 -17.65 -17.42 -11.85
C LEU A 277 -16.17 -17.14 -11.56
N HIS A 278 -15.69 -15.94 -11.91
CA HIS A 278 -14.28 -15.56 -11.89
C HIS A 278 -14.04 -14.18 -11.26
N PRO A 279 -14.42 -13.97 -9.99
CA PRO A 279 -14.27 -12.67 -9.32
C PRO A 279 -12.80 -12.23 -9.20
N GLU A 280 -11.85 -13.16 -9.19
CA GLU A 280 -10.40 -12.89 -9.20
C GLU A 280 -9.93 -12.15 -10.45
N ARG A 281 -10.69 -12.21 -11.55
CA ARG A 281 -10.33 -11.46 -12.76
C ARG A 281 -10.67 -9.98 -12.65
N PHE A 282 -11.42 -9.54 -11.64
CA PHE A 282 -11.83 -8.15 -11.50
C PHE A 282 -10.95 -7.42 -10.48
N SER A 283 -10.07 -6.58 -11.00
CA SER A 283 -9.07 -5.86 -10.22
C SER A 283 -9.50 -4.41 -9.97
N PRO A 284 -9.67 -3.99 -8.70
CA PRO A 284 -10.02 -2.60 -8.40
C PRO A 284 -8.84 -1.67 -8.71
N ASN A 285 -9.15 -0.48 -9.23
CA ASN A 285 -8.16 0.59 -9.33
C ASN A 285 -7.89 1.24 -7.95
N VAL A 286 -7.11 2.33 -7.95
CA VAL A 286 -6.77 3.08 -6.73
C VAL A 286 -7.98 3.57 -5.93
N LEU A 287 -9.14 3.82 -6.58
CA LEU A 287 -10.38 4.25 -5.93
C LEU A 287 -11.20 3.06 -5.42
N MET A 288 -11.22 1.91 -6.06
CA MET A 288 -12.01 0.78 -5.52
C MET A 288 -11.25 -0.10 -4.53
N ARG A 289 -9.91 -0.09 -4.57
CA ARG A 289 -9.06 -0.90 -3.68
C ARG A 289 -9.26 -0.58 -2.19
N PRO A 290 -9.40 0.69 -1.76
CA PRO A 290 -9.73 1.03 -0.38
C PRO A 290 -11.05 0.40 0.08
N LEU A 291 -12.07 0.43 -0.78
CA LEU A 291 -13.35 -0.18 -0.44
C LEU A 291 -13.24 -1.71 -0.35
N TYR A 292 -12.47 -2.34 -1.24
CA TYR A 292 -12.20 -3.78 -1.17
C TYR A 292 -11.56 -4.18 0.16
N GLN A 293 -10.55 -3.43 0.62
CA GLN A 293 -9.94 -3.62 1.93
C GLN A 293 -10.96 -3.54 3.07
N GLU A 294 -11.81 -2.51 3.08
CA GLU A 294 -12.81 -2.30 4.13
C GLU A 294 -13.97 -3.31 4.08
N ARG A 295 -14.15 -4.00 2.95
CA ARG A 295 -15.11 -5.09 2.78
C ARG A 295 -14.62 -6.43 3.33
N ILE A 296 -13.31 -6.70 3.26
CA ILE A 296 -12.76 -7.99 3.71
C ILE A 296 -12.12 -7.92 5.10
N LEU A 297 -11.79 -6.73 5.59
CA LEU A 297 -11.17 -6.53 6.91
C LEU A 297 -12.11 -5.78 7.87
N PRO A 298 -12.22 -6.20 9.14
CA PRO A 298 -12.86 -5.42 10.21
C PRO A 298 -11.93 -4.26 10.63
N ASN A 299 -11.62 -3.37 9.68
CA ASN A 299 -10.57 -2.37 9.81
C ASN A 299 -11.03 -1.10 10.52
N LEU A 300 -10.26 -0.64 11.50
CA LEU A 300 -10.53 0.59 12.22
C LEU A 300 -9.88 1.80 11.55
N SER A 301 -8.64 1.63 11.08
CA SER A 301 -7.84 2.72 10.54
C SER A 301 -6.97 2.29 9.38
N TYR A 302 -6.81 3.17 8.39
CA TYR A 302 -5.80 3.06 7.35
C TYR A 302 -4.68 4.06 7.60
N THR A 303 -3.44 3.59 7.60
CA THR A 303 -2.23 4.40 7.71
C THR A 303 -1.62 4.62 6.34
N GLY A 304 -1.48 5.88 5.92
CA GLY A 304 -0.98 6.25 4.59
C GLY A 304 -0.13 7.52 4.60
N GLY A 305 0.52 7.82 3.48
CA GLY A 305 1.15 9.12 3.24
C GLY A 305 0.14 10.20 2.84
N GLY A 306 0.58 11.45 2.77
CA GLY A 306 -0.30 12.60 2.48
C GLY A 306 -1.06 12.47 1.14
N GLY A 307 -0.40 11.99 0.09
CA GLY A 307 -1.06 11.74 -1.21
C GLY A 307 -2.12 10.64 -1.13
N GLU A 308 -1.89 9.60 -0.31
CA GLU A 308 -2.89 8.56 -0.10
C GLU A 308 -4.10 9.11 0.65
N LEU A 309 -3.87 9.78 1.79
CA LEU A 309 -4.99 10.30 2.58
C LEU A 309 -5.83 11.31 1.79
N ALA A 310 -5.21 12.10 0.92
CA ALA A 310 -5.91 13.05 0.07
C ALA A 310 -6.90 12.35 -0.89
N TYR A 311 -6.52 11.28 -1.59
CA TYR A 311 -7.49 10.55 -2.42
C TYR A 311 -8.51 9.76 -1.59
N TRP A 312 -8.16 9.30 -0.38
CA TRP A 312 -9.15 8.68 0.50
C TRP A 312 -10.29 9.65 0.84
N PHE A 313 -9.99 10.94 1.08
CA PHE A 313 -11.02 11.95 1.33
C PHE A 313 -11.96 12.16 0.12
N GLU A 314 -11.46 12.03 -1.11
CA GLU A 314 -12.29 12.06 -2.34
C GLU A 314 -13.32 10.93 -2.38
N MET A 315 -13.14 9.88 -1.58
CA MET A 315 -14.00 8.70 -1.57
C MET A 315 -15.04 8.68 -0.47
N LYS A 316 -15.09 9.69 0.42
CA LYS A 316 -15.98 9.64 1.59
C LYS A 316 -17.45 9.41 1.19
N ALA A 317 -17.93 10.12 0.17
CA ALA A 317 -19.30 9.95 -0.34
C ALA A 317 -19.53 8.57 -0.97
N TYR A 318 -18.50 7.97 -1.58
CA TYR A 318 -18.61 6.63 -2.16
C TYR A 318 -18.79 5.56 -1.08
N PHE A 319 -18.04 5.64 0.02
CA PHE A 319 -18.23 4.75 1.16
C PHE A 319 -19.63 4.84 1.77
N ASP A 320 -20.15 6.07 1.87
CA ASP A 320 -21.51 6.31 2.38
C ASP A 320 -22.58 5.73 1.45
N SER A 321 -22.42 5.88 0.13
CA SER A 321 -23.41 5.39 -0.85
C SER A 321 -23.52 3.86 -0.89
N VAL A 322 -22.47 3.14 -0.50
CA VAL A 322 -22.43 1.67 -0.45
C VAL A 322 -22.58 1.10 0.97
N GLY A 323 -22.85 1.96 1.96
CA GLY A 323 -23.09 1.57 3.35
C GLY A 323 -21.88 0.92 4.03
N VAL A 324 -20.66 1.32 3.67
CA VAL A 324 -19.43 0.85 4.33
C VAL A 324 -18.88 1.96 5.21
N PRO A 325 -18.69 1.73 6.51
CA PRO A 325 -18.10 2.75 7.38
C PRO A 325 -16.69 3.11 6.94
N PHE A 326 -16.48 4.41 6.74
CA PHE A 326 -15.18 4.97 6.41
C PHE A 326 -14.19 4.75 7.56
N PRO A 327 -12.96 4.27 7.31
CA PRO A 327 -11.97 4.06 8.36
C PRO A 327 -11.39 5.39 8.85
N ILE A 328 -10.77 5.35 10.04
CA ILE A 328 -9.94 6.46 10.50
C ILE A 328 -8.70 6.55 9.60
N LEU A 329 -8.41 7.73 9.07
CA LEU A 329 -7.20 7.97 8.29
C LEU A 329 -6.09 8.44 9.22
N LEU A 330 -4.99 7.68 9.27
CA LEU A 330 -3.81 8.03 10.04
C LEU A 330 -2.67 8.41 9.08
N LEU A 331 -2.10 9.60 9.28
CA LEU A 331 -0.89 9.99 8.58
C LEU A 331 0.29 9.21 9.16
N ARG A 332 1.00 8.47 8.32
CA ARG A 332 2.21 7.77 8.73
C ARG A 332 3.23 8.75 9.32
N ASN A 333 4.10 8.25 10.19
CA ASN A 333 5.23 9.04 10.67
C ASN A 333 6.16 9.47 9.52
N SER A 334 6.69 10.68 9.63
CA SER A 334 7.77 11.21 8.78
C SER A 334 9.05 11.22 9.60
N VAL A 335 10.01 10.37 9.20
CA VAL A 335 11.24 10.14 9.96
C VAL A 335 12.45 10.52 9.12
N LEU A 336 13.39 11.23 9.73
CA LEU A 336 14.71 11.51 9.18
C LEU A 336 15.75 10.67 9.94
N VAL A 337 16.46 9.81 9.23
CA VAL A 337 17.58 9.04 9.81
C VAL A 337 18.87 9.81 9.60
N MET A 338 19.55 10.12 10.69
CA MET A 338 20.79 10.87 10.68
C MET A 338 21.84 10.18 11.55
N ASN A 339 23.06 10.08 11.05
CA ASN A 339 24.19 9.59 11.84
C ASN A 339 24.83 10.73 12.64
N GLN A 340 25.64 10.36 13.65
CA GLN A 340 26.29 11.33 14.53
C GLN A 340 27.20 12.32 13.78
N LYS A 341 27.88 11.88 12.70
CA LYS A 341 28.75 12.76 11.90
C LYS A 341 27.95 13.84 11.18
N GLN A 342 26.79 13.49 10.63
CA GLN A 342 25.87 14.43 9.99
C GLN A 342 25.32 15.44 11.00
N LEU A 343 24.94 14.99 12.20
CA LEU A 343 24.46 15.86 13.27
C LEU A 343 25.55 16.83 13.75
N LEU A 344 26.78 16.35 13.93
CA LEU A 344 27.92 17.22 14.27
C LEU A 344 28.20 18.25 13.18
N LYS A 345 28.06 17.87 11.90
CA LYS A 345 28.22 18.80 10.78
C LYS A 345 27.11 19.86 10.76
N LEU A 346 25.87 19.45 11.00
CA LEU A 346 24.73 20.36 11.12
C LEU A 346 24.95 21.40 12.22
N ASN A 347 25.39 20.94 13.40
CA ASN A 347 25.73 21.82 14.53
C ASN A 347 26.88 22.78 14.20
N LYS A 348 27.93 22.32 13.52
CA LYS A 348 29.04 23.18 13.07
C LYS A 348 28.62 24.26 12.08
N LEU A 349 27.55 24.01 11.31
CA LEU A 349 26.97 24.97 10.38
C LEU A 349 25.95 25.90 11.05
N ASN A 350 25.76 25.80 12.38
CA ASN A 350 24.73 26.51 13.14
C ASN A 350 23.31 26.34 12.57
N LEU A 351 23.05 25.18 11.96
CA LEU A 351 21.73 24.83 11.41
C LEU A 351 20.95 23.97 12.39
N LYS A 352 19.63 24.07 12.34
CA LYS A 352 18.68 23.20 13.05
C LYS A 352 18.19 22.09 12.14
N VAL A 353 17.73 20.98 12.73
CA VAL A 353 17.28 19.81 11.95
C VAL A 353 16.08 20.14 11.08
N GLU A 354 15.16 20.97 11.57
CA GLU A 354 13.95 21.39 10.87
C GLU A 354 14.27 22.17 9.59
N GLN A 355 15.42 22.85 9.55
CA GLN A 355 15.85 23.61 8.37
C GLN A 355 16.25 22.69 7.21
N LEU A 356 16.54 21.41 7.46
CA LEU A 356 16.83 20.44 6.40
C LEU A 356 15.63 20.15 5.50
N PHE A 357 14.42 20.49 5.93
CA PHE A 357 13.20 20.34 5.13
C PHE A 357 12.90 21.55 4.24
N LEU A 358 13.70 22.60 4.31
CA LEU A 358 13.61 23.74 3.42
C LEU A 358 14.03 23.36 2.00
N LYS A 359 13.62 24.19 1.03
CA LYS A 359 14.19 24.08 -0.32
C LYS A 359 15.69 24.27 -0.24
N GLN A 360 16.42 23.57 -1.10
CA GLN A 360 17.88 23.58 -1.08
C GLN A 360 18.47 25.00 -1.20
N THR A 361 17.86 25.86 -2.02
CA THR A 361 18.22 27.28 -2.16
C THR A 361 18.08 28.04 -0.85
N ASP A 362 16.98 27.82 -0.12
CA ASP A 362 16.68 28.52 1.13
C ASP A 362 17.61 28.05 2.24
N LEU A 363 17.91 26.76 2.28
CA LEU A 363 18.89 26.18 3.21
C LEU A 363 20.31 26.73 2.97
N ILE A 364 20.73 26.82 1.70
CA ILE A 364 22.02 27.43 1.33
C ILE A 364 22.05 28.89 1.76
N ASN A 365 20.99 29.66 1.46
CA ASN A 365 20.91 31.07 1.84
C ASN A 365 20.97 31.28 3.36
N LEU A 366 20.31 30.42 4.14
CA LEU A 366 20.38 30.44 5.60
C LEU A 366 21.80 30.13 6.10
N ALA A 367 22.43 29.09 5.55
CA ALA A 367 23.79 28.72 5.94
C ALA A 367 24.80 29.82 5.60
N VAL A 368 24.68 30.44 4.42
CA VAL A 368 25.55 31.55 3.99
C VAL A 368 25.36 32.76 4.89
N LYS A 369 24.11 33.16 5.21
CA LYS A 369 23.84 34.26 6.16
C LYS A 369 24.38 33.99 7.56
N ALA A 370 24.26 32.76 8.05
CA ALA A 370 24.73 32.39 9.39
C ALA A 370 26.27 32.34 9.50
N LEU A 371 26.97 32.15 8.38
CA LEU A 371 28.43 32.02 8.31
C LEU A 371 29.12 33.27 7.73
N SER A 372 28.37 34.27 7.27
CA SER A 372 28.93 35.49 6.70
C SER A 372 29.24 36.50 7.80
N ASP A 373 30.48 36.98 7.84
CA ASP A 373 30.90 38.12 8.68
C ASP A 373 30.39 39.47 8.12
N ILE A 374 29.80 39.48 6.93
CA ILE A 374 29.30 40.67 6.25
C ILE A 374 27.81 40.79 6.54
N ASN A 375 27.43 41.83 7.28
CA ASN A 375 26.02 42.13 7.55
C ASN A 375 25.36 42.66 6.27
N LEU A 376 24.68 41.77 5.53
CA LEU A 376 23.99 42.08 4.27
C LEU A 376 22.59 42.73 4.50
N ASP A 377 22.41 43.38 5.64
CA ASP A 377 21.18 44.11 5.95
C ASP A 377 21.24 45.54 5.39
N LEU A 378 20.65 45.72 4.22
CA LEU A 378 20.54 47.02 3.54
C LEU A 378 19.46 47.92 4.16
N SER A 379 18.75 47.48 5.21
CA SER A 379 17.76 48.32 5.89
C SER A 379 18.40 49.51 6.63
N VAL A 380 19.70 49.46 6.90
CA VAL A 380 20.49 50.54 7.53
C VAL A 380 20.87 51.66 6.53
N GLN A 381 20.54 51.53 5.23
CA GLN A 381 20.77 52.57 4.22
C GLN A 381 19.50 53.37 3.87
N LYS A 382 18.68 53.73 4.86
CA LYS A 382 17.58 54.68 4.68
C LYS A 382 17.84 56.02 5.35
#